data_AF-A0A8J1TUK4-F1
#
_entry.id   AF-A0A8J1TUK4-F1
#
_cell.length_a   1.000
_cell.length_b   1.000
_cell.length_c   1.000
_cell.angle_alpha   90.00
_cell.angle_beta   90.00
_cell.angle_gamma   90.00
#
_symmetry.space_group_name_H-M   'P 1'
#
loop_
_entity.id
_entity.type
_entity.pdbx_description
1 polymer ?
#
loop_
_entity_poly.entity_id
_entity_poly.type
_entity_poly.pdbx_seq_one_letter_code
_entity_poly.pdbx_strand_id
1 'polypeptide(L)'
;MTMNSMDVIFYIASAIVFLAFVDNTTACCRTSELQNEVNDLKKRLETTQTELDRQNQRINDLQKNGTMSSPLSTHVLDNSRGLPGDGIAVTLYKLQGDDFVVIKKDVTNSDGRVPGLLTDEQFTAATYKLKFETKEYFDRLGMQTFYPYVETTFTVMDPKSHHHVPILLSPFAYSTYRGS
;
A
#
# COMPACT_ATOMS: atom_id res chain seq x y z
N MET A 1 21.08 -33.33 -84.66
CA MET A 1 22.10 -32.94 -83.66
C MET A 1 21.71 -33.56 -82.34
N THR A 2 22.28 -34.71 -82.02
CA THR A 2 22.04 -35.44 -80.77
C THR A 2 22.91 -34.81 -79.69
N MET A 3 22.28 -34.23 -78.66
CA MET A 3 23.01 -33.78 -77.47
C MET A 3 23.75 -34.96 -76.85
N ASN A 4 25.03 -34.78 -76.55
CA ASN A 4 25.88 -35.82 -76.01
C ASN A 4 25.46 -36.14 -74.56
N SER A 5 25.57 -37.40 -74.12
CA SER A 5 25.07 -37.81 -72.79
C SER A 5 25.75 -37.04 -71.64
N MET A 6 26.97 -36.55 -71.85
CA MET A 6 27.68 -35.71 -70.88
C MET A 6 27.08 -34.32 -70.73
N ASP A 7 26.49 -33.73 -71.78
CA ASP A 7 25.91 -32.38 -71.72
C ASP A 7 24.59 -32.36 -70.94
N VAL A 8 23.79 -33.42 -71.05
CA VAL A 8 22.55 -33.58 -70.27
C VAL A 8 22.85 -33.77 -68.79
N ILE A 9 23.90 -34.55 -68.46
CA ILE A 9 24.33 -34.77 -67.07
C ILE A 9 24.85 -33.46 -66.46
N PHE A 10 25.64 -32.68 -67.20
CA PHE A 10 26.10 -31.37 -66.71
C PHE A 10 24.94 -30.40 -66.45
N TYR A 11 23.93 -30.38 -67.34
CA TYR A 11 22.78 -29.50 -67.18
C TYR A 11 21.91 -29.90 -65.97
N ILE A 12 21.67 -31.20 -65.79
CA ILE A 12 20.92 -31.72 -64.63
C ILE A 12 21.69 -31.49 -63.33
N ALA A 13 23.01 -31.75 -63.31
CA ALA A 13 23.85 -31.50 -62.14
C ALA A 13 23.85 -30.00 -61.76
N SER A 14 23.95 -29.11 -62.74
CA SER A 14 23.90 -27.66 -62.48
C SER A 14 22.52 -27.20 -62.00
N ALA A 15 21.43 -27.77 -62.52
CA ALA A 15 20.07 -27.46 -62.08
C ALA A 15 19.80 -27.94 -60.64
N ILE A 16 20.30 -29.12 -60.26
CA ILE A 16 20.19 -29.64 -58.89
C ILE A 16 20.99 -28.79 -57.90
N VAL A 17 22.22 -28.40 -58.26
CA VAL A 17 23.04 -27.50 -57.43
C VAL A 17 22.34 -26.14 -57.26
N PHE A 18 21.73 -25.60 -58.32
CA PHE A 18 21.01 -24.33 -58.26
C PHE A 18 19.74 -24.42 -57.40
N LEU A 19 18.92 -25.48 -57.55
CA LEU A 19 17.73 -25.69 -56.71
C LEU A 19 18.12 -25.90 -55.24
N ALA A 20 19.15 -26.70 -54.96
CA ALA A 20 19.67 -26.88 -53.60
C ALA A 20 20.21 -25.56 -53.02
N PHE A 21 20.85 -24.72 -53.84
CA PHE A 21 21.32 -23.40 -53.40
C PHE A 21 20.18 -22.45 -53.07
N VAL A 22 19.13 -22.39 -53.92
CA VAL A 22 17.92 -21.59 -53.72
C VAL A 22 17.14 -22.05 -52.49
N ASP A 23 16.92 -23.35 -52.31
CA ASP A 23 16.25 -23.89 -51.12
C ASP A 23 17.04 -23.58 -49.83
N ASN A 24 18.36 -23.64 -49.89
CA ASN A 24 19.22 -23.37 -48.73
C ASN A 24 19.31 -21.86 -48.39
N THR A 25 19.26 -20.96 -49.39
CA THR A 25 19.20 -19.51 -49.13
C THR A 25 17.85 -19.09 -48.54
N THR A 26 16.75 -19.65 -49.07
CA THR A 26 15.40 -19.35 -48.58
C THR A 26 15.16 -19.92 -47.18
N ALA A 27 15.67 -21.14 -46.90
CA ALA A 27 15.66 -21.73 -45.56
C ALA A 27 16.50 -20.92 -44.56
N CYS A 28 17.68 -20.42 -44.96
CA CYS A 28 18.55 -19.60 -44.12
C CYS A 28 17.93 -18.22 -43.79
N CYS A 29 17.26 -17.57 -44.75
CA CYS A 29 16.54 -16.33 -44.49
C CYS A 29 15.38 -16.55 -43.50
N ARG A 30 14.57 -17.60 -43.70
CA ARG A 30 13.43 -17.90 -42.84
C ARG A 30 13.84 -18.27 -41.40
N THR A 31 14.95 -18.99 -41.22
CA THR A 31 15.49 -19.26 -39.88
C THR A 31 16.02 -18.01 -39.21
N SER A 32 16.65 -17.08 -39.96
CA SER A 32 17.11 -15.80 -39.40
C SER A 32 15.97 -14.87 -38.97
N GLU A 33 14.86 -14.83 -39.73
CA GLU A 33 13.65 -14.08 -39.38
C GLU A 33 12.99 -14.63 -38.12
N LEU A 34 12.80 -15.96 -38.04
CA LEU A 34 12.27 -16.62 -36.84
C LEU A 34 13.17 -16.40 -35.62
N GLN A 35 14.50 -16.40 -35.80
CA GLN A 35 15.44 -16.13 -34.71
C GLN A 35 15.31 -14.69 -34.21
N ASN A 36 15.10 -13.72 -35.11
CA ASN A 36 14.86 -12.32 -34.75
C ASN A 36 13.53 -12.15 -34.00
N GLU A 37 12.46 -12.82 -34.44
CA GLU A 37 11.17 -12.83 -33.73
C GLU A 37 11.30 -13.44 -32.33
N VAL A 38 11.97 -14.58 -32.19
CA VAL A 38 12.22 -15.21 -30.88
C VAL A 38 13.03 -14.28 -29.97
N ASN A 39 14.03 -13.58 -30.51
CA ASN A 39 14.82 -12.63 -29.72
C ASN A 39 14.00 -11.40 -29.29
N ASP A 40 13.13 -10.88 -30.16
CA ASP A 40 12.22 -9.79 -29.81
C ASP A 40 11.20 -10.23 -28.75
N LEU A 41 10.63 -11.43 -28.89
CA LEU A 41 9.71 -12.01 -27.91
C LEU A 41 10.39 -12.22 -26.55
N LYS A 42 11.64 -12.70 -26.53
CA LYS A 42 12.42 -12.83 -25.28
C LYS A 42 12.62 -11.46 -24.62
N LYS A 43 12.98 -10.44 -25.40
CA LYS A 43 13.15 -9.08 -24.88
C LYS A 43 11.86 -8.50 -24.31
N ARG A 44 10.72 -8.74 -24.98
CA ARG A 44 9.38 -8.34 -24.47
C ARG A 44 9.00 -9.09 -23.21
N LEU A 45 9.33 -10.39 -23.12
CA LEU A 45 9.09 -11.21 -21.94
C LEU A 45 9.88 -10.70 -20.74
N GLU A 46 11.18 -10.42 -20.92
CA GLU A 46 12.06 -9.87 -19.89
C GLU A 46 11.58 -8.49 -19.41
N THR A 47 11.13 -7.65 -20.33
CA THR A 47 10.59 -6.32 -20.01
C THR A 47 9.29 -6.45 -19.20
N THR A 48 8.40 -7.35 -19.61
CA THR A 48 7.14 -7.64 -18.89
C THR A 48 7.42 -8.19 -17.49
N GLN A 49 8.39 -9.11 -17.37
CA GLN A 49 8.77 -9.69 -16.09
C GLN A 49 9.30 -8.61 -15.13
N THR A 50 10.16 -7.72 -15.64
CA THR A 50 10.70 -6.61 -14.84
C THR A 50 9.59 -5.68 -14.36
N GLU A 51 8.60 -5.39 -15.19
CA GLU A 51 7.48 -4.53 -14.82
C GLU A 51 6.55 -5.21 -13.80
N LEU A 52 6.34 -6.53 -13.94
CA LEU A 52 5.59 -7.33 -12.97
C LEU A 52 6.29 -7.32 -11.59
N ASP A 53 7.61 -7.47 -11.57
CA ASP A 53 8.39 -7.44 -10.33
C ASP A 53 8.28 -6.07 -9.64
N ARG A 54 8.33 -4.97 -10.39
CA ARG A 54 8.08 -3.61 -9.84
C ARG A 54 6.67 -3.46 -9.29
N GLN A 55 5.66 -3.97 -9.98
CA GLN A 55 4.28 -3.92 -9.50
C GLN A 55 4.11 -4.74 -8.22
N ASN A 56 4.68 -5.93 -8.15
CA ASN A 56 4.67 -6.77 -6.95
C ASN A 56 5.39 -6.08 -5.78
N GLN A 57 6.53 -5.43 -6.04
CA GLN A 57 7.21 -4.63 -5.02
C GLN A 57 6.31 -3.49 -4.51
N ARG A 58 5.65 -2.77 -5.42
CA ARG A 58 4.72 -1.69 -5.04
C ARG A 58 3.51 -2.21 -4.26
N ILE A 59 2.96 -3.38 -4.64
CA ILE A 59 1.87 -4.03 -3.89
C ILE A 59 2.34 -4.42 -2.49
N ASN A 60 3.54 -4.98 -2.35
CA ASN A 60 4.12 -5.33 -1.05
C ASN A 60 4.32 -4.09 -0.18
N ASP A 61 4.83 -3.00 -0.74
CA ASP A 61 4.99 -1.72 -0.03
C ASP A 61 3.64 -1.13 0.38
N LEU A 62 2.63 -1.21 -0.50
CA LEU A 62 1.26 -0.81 -0.21
C LEU A 62 0.60 -1.70 0.85
N GLN A 63 0.88 -3.00 0.89
CA GLN A 63 0.37 -3.89 1.94
C GLN A 63 1.06 -3.63 3.27
N LYS A 64 2.38 -3.38 3.24
CA LYS A 64 3.17 -3.01 4.42
C LYS A 64 2.71 -1.68 5.04
N ASN A 65 2.29 -0.72 4.22
CA ASN A 65 1.84 0.60 4.68
C ASN A 65 0.31 0.73 4.79
N GLY A 66 -0.46 -0.09 4.07
CA GLY A 66 -1.91 0.04 3.89
C GLY A 66 -2.76 -0.67 4.93
N THR A 67 -2.16 -1.46 5.82
CA THR A 67 -2.90 -2.10 6.90
C THR A 67 -1.99 -2.35 8.11
N MET A 68 -1.38 -1.29 8.64
CA MET A 68 -1.12 -1.31 10.08
C MET A 68 -2.45 -1.11 10.79
N SER A 69 -3.29 -2.15 10.79
CA SER A 69 -4.52 -2.20 11.55
C SER A 69 -4.13 -1.98 13.00
N SER A 70 -4.47 -0.81 13.53
CA SER A 70 -4.22 -0.55 14.94
C SER A 70 -5.33 -1.20 15.75
N PRO A 71 -5.03 -2.03 16.76
CA PRO A 71 -6.06 -2.65 17.58
C PRO A 71 -6.78 -1.63 18.46
N LEU A 72 -6.19 -0.43 18.64
CA LEU A 72 -6.82 0.72 19.26
C LEU A 72 -6.95 1.85 18.23
N SER A 73 -8.16 2.36 18.02
CA SER A 73 -8.40 3.51 17.16
C SER A 73 -9.18 4.59 17.89
N THR A 74 -9.00 5.84 17.43
CA THR A 74 -9.79 6.99 17.89
C THR A 74 -10.24 7.82 16.70
N HIS A 75 -11.29 8.60 16.91
CA HIS A 75 -11.84 9.54 15.94
C HIS A 75 -12.44 10.71 16.71
N VAL A 76 -12.11 11.93 16.30
CA VAL A 76 -12.65 13.16 16.87
C VAL A 76 -13.60 13.77 15.88
N LEU A 77 -14.85 13.95 16.29
CA LEU A 77 -15.86 14.68 15.53
C LEU A 77 -16.23 15.97 16.26
N ASP A 78 -16.13 17.11 15.58
CA ASP A 78 -16.66 18.38 16.07
C ASP A 78 -18.13 18.52 15.67
N ASN A 79 -19.02 18.18 16.60
CA ASN A 79 -20.47 18.25 16.41
C ASN A 79 -20.99 19.70 16.26
N SER A 80 -20.25 20.70 16.73
CA SER A 80 -20.66 22.10 16.61
C SER A 80 -20.54 22.61 15.17
N ARG A 81 -19.64 21.99 14.38
CA ARG A 81 -19.39 22.32 12.98
C ARG A 81 -19.83 21.22 12.01
N GLY A 82 -20.08 20.01 12.50
CA GLY A 82 -20.37 18.84 11.69
C GLY A 82 -19.16 18.36 10.88
N LEU A 83 -17.95 18.56 11.39
CA LEU A 83 -16.69 18.26 10.69
C LEU A 83 -15.77 17.41 11.58
N PRO A 84 -14.83 16.65 11.00
CA PRO A 84 -13.77 16.01 11.78
C PRO A 84 -12.91 17.03 12.52
N GLY A 85 -12.48 16.67 13.72
CA GLY A 85 -11.57 17.47 14.54
C GLY A 85 -10.14 17.35 14.04
N ASP A 86 -9.78 18.05 12.95
CA ASP A 86 -8.45 18.06 12.35
C ASP A 86 -7.42 18.86 13.18
N GLY A 87 -6.19 18.37 13.26
CA GLY A 87 -5.08 19.07 13.91
C GLY A 87 -5.13 19.07 15.45
N ILE A 88 -5.86 18.14 16.08
CA ILE A 88 -5.96 18.03 17.54
C ILE A 88 -4.80 17.17 18.03
N ALA A 89 -3.98 17.70 18.94
CA ALA A 89 -2.93 16.92 19.56
C ALA A 89 -3.54 15.84 20.49
N VAL A 90 -3.06 14.61 20.33
CA VAL A 90 -3.51 13.43 21.08
C VAL A 90 -2.31 12.77 21.75
N THR A 91 -2.43 12.51 23.04
CA THR A 91 -1.46 11.69 23.78
C THR A 91 -2.11 10.42 24.30
N LEU A 92 -1.53 9.27 23.96
CA LEU A 92 -1.89 7.95 24.47
C LEU A 92 -0.98 7.60 25.65
N TYR A 93 -1.60 7.20 26.75
CA TYR A 93 -0.95 6.70 27.95
C TYR A 93 -1.38 5.26 28.23
N LYS A 94 -0.53 4.54 28.95
CA LYS A 94 -0.81 3.23 29.54
C LYS A 94 -0.47 3.26 31.02
N LEU A 95 -1.36 2.76 31.85
CA LEU A 95 -1.13 2.61 33.29
C LEU A 95 -0.08 1.52 33.51
N GLN A 96 1.00 1.86 34.21
CA GLN A 96 2.07 0.95 34.61
C GLN A 96 2.33 1.14 36.10
N GLY A 97 2.03 0.14 36.92
CA GLY A 97 1.94 0.33 38.37
C GLY A 97 0.80 1.31 38.69
N ASP A 98 1.13 2.38 39.40
CA ASP A 98 0.17 3.43 39.79
C ASP A 98 0.23 4.67 38.88
N ASP A 99 1.13 4.69 37.89
CA ASP A 99 1.40 5.86 37.05
C ASP A 99 1.01 5.66 35.58
N PHE A 100 0.49 6.72 34.97
CA PHE A 100 0.26 6.76 33.52
C PHE A 100 1.54 7.13 32.77
N VAL A 101 2.06 6.19 31.99
CA VAL A 101 3.25 6.38 31.15
C VAL A 101 2.82 6.70 29.72
N VAL A 102 3.45 7.72 29.11
CA VAL A 102 3.21 8.10 27.71
C VAL A 102 3.68 6.98 26.78
N ILE A 103 2.82 6.54 25.88
CA ILE A 103 3.14 5.55 24.85
C ILE A 103 3.31 6.21 23.48
N LYS A 104 2.43 7.14 23.13
CA LYS A 104 2.48 7.83 21.84
C LYS A 104 1.93 9.25 21.95
N LYS A 105 2.52 10.17 21.19
CA LYS A 105 1.99 11.51 20.92
C LYS A 105 1.82 11.65 19.42
N ASP A 106 0.68 12.17 18.99
CA ASP A 106 0.36 12.34 17.58
C ASP A 106 -0.67 13.47 17.40
N VAL A 107 -1.08 13.73 16.17
CA VAL A 107 -2.10 14.73 15.84
C VAL A 107 -3.16 14.09 14.95
N THR A 108 -4.43 14.45 15.16
CA THR A 108 -5.50 13.99 14.27
C THR A 108 -5.30 14.53 12.85
N ASN A 109 -5.55 13.68 11.86
CA ASN A 109 -5.53 14.04 10.45
C ASN A 109 -6.84 14.74 10.00
N SER A 110 -6.96 15.02 8.70
CA SER A 110 -8.15 15.67 8.11
C SER A 110 -9.46 14.87 8.27
N ASP A 111 -9.38 13.59 8.59
CA ASP A 111 -10.53 12.72 8.94
C ASP A 111 -10.73 12.62 10.46
N GLY A 112 -10.06 13.47 11.26
CA GLY A 112 -10.18 13.50 12.72
C GLY A 112 -9.58 12.26 13.40
N ARG A 113 -8.76 11.47 12.72
CA ARG A 113 -8.22 10.20 13.21
C ARG A 113 -6.73 10.26 13.48
N VAL A 114 -6.26 9.38 14.36
CA VAL A 114 -4.83 9.09 14.55
C VAL A 114 -4.56 7.66 14.06
N PRO A 115 -4.01 7.47 12.84
CA PRO A 115 -3.69 6.14 12.34
C PRO A 115 -2.55 5.52 13.14
N GLY A 116 -2.61 4.19 13.34
CA GLY A 116 -1.51 3.45 13.98
C GLY A 116 -1.19 3.91 15.40
N LEU A 117 -2.19 4.06 16.28
CA LEU A 117 -1.94 4.45 17.68
C LEU A 117 -1.02 3.46 18.39
N LEU A 118 -1.22 2.17 18.15
CA LEU A 118 -0.40 1.06 18.62
C LEU A 118 -0.31 -0.03 17.54
N THR A 119 0.75 -0.85 17.62
CA THR A 119 0.78 -2.16 16.94
C THR A 119 0.10 -3.23 17.80
N ASP A 120 -0.23 -4.37 17.19
CA ASP A 120 -0.80 -5.52 17.90
C ASP A 120 0.10 -6.01 19.04
N GLU A 121 1.43 -5.96 18.85
CA GLU A 121 2.40 -6.39 19.86
C GLU A 121 2.46 -5.45 21.08
N GLN A 122 2.21 -4.15 20.87
CA GLN A 122 2.23 -3.15 21.95
C GLN A 122 0.93 -3.15 22.76
N PHE A 123 -0.16 -3.62 22.16
CA PHE A 123 -1.49 -3.58 22.75
C PHE A 123 -1.74 -4.79 23.65
N THR A 124 -1.73 -4.56 24.95
CA THR A 124 -1.99 -5.59 25.96
C THR A 124 -3.19 -5.22 26.82
N ALA A 125 -3.74 -6.20 27.54
CA ALA A 125 -4.71 -5.93 28.61
C ALA A 125 -4.09 -5.00 29.66
N ALA A 126 -4.67 -3.81 29.81
CA ALA A 126 -4.22 -2.75 30.71
C ALA A 126 -5.27 -1.63 30.75
N THR A 127 -5.08 -0.67 31.64
CA THR A 127 -5.81 0.61 31.57
C THR A 127 -5.02 1.58 30.69
N TYR A 128 -5.72 2.20 29.75
CA TYR A 128 -5.18 3.23 28.87
C TYR A 128 -5.88 4.55 29.10
N LYS A 129 -5.24 5.64 28.69
CA LYS A 129 -5.83 6.97 28.70
C LYS A 129 -5.48 7.70 27.41
N LEU A 130 -6.48 8.30 26.77
CA LEU A 130 -6.30 9.24 25.66
C LEU A 130 -6.53 10.65 26.18
N LYS A 131 -5.59 11.56 25.92
CA LYS A 131 -5.72 12.99 26.18
C LYS A 131 -5.80 13.74 24.86
N PHE A 132 -6.82 14.58 24.70
CA PHE A 132 -7.06 15.40 23.51
C PHE A 132 -6.93 16.89 23.91
N GLU A 133 -6.03 17.63 23.26
CA GLU A 133 -5.80 19.06 23.54
C GLU A 133 -6.89 19.93 22.88
N THR A 134 -8.12 19.87 23.41
CA THR A 134 -9.31 20.49 22.83
C THR A 134 -9.32 22.01 22.88
N LYS A 135 -8.67 22.63 23.87
CA LYS A 135 -8.58 24.09 23.95
C LYS A 135 -7.80 24.70 22.81
N GLU A 136 -6.62 24.15 22.52
CA GLU A 136 -5.80 24.64 21.40
C GLU A 136 -6.55 24.54 20.07
N TYR A 137 -7.34 23.48 19.89
CA TYR A 137 -8.19 23.31 18.73
C TYR A 137 -9.25 24.42 18.60
N PHE A 138 -10.05 24.64 19.65
CA PHE A 138 -11.11 25.64 19.60
C PHE A 138 -10.56 27.09 19.57
N ASP A 139 -9.46 27.35 20.25
CA ASP A 139 -8.78 28.65 20.21
C ASP A 139 -8.34 29.00 18.77
N ARG A 140 -7.80 28.04 18.00
CA ARG A 140 -7.45 28.25 16.57
C ARG A 140 -8.66 28.56 15.70
N LEU A 141 -9.85 28.11 16.12
CA LEU A 141 -11.12 28.39 15.44
C LEU A 141 -11.79 29.68 15.91
N GLY A 142 -11.17 30.41 16.85
CA GLY A 142 -11.76 31.61 17.44
C GLY A 142 -12.98 31.32 18.32
N MET A 143 -13.13 30.08 18.82
CA MET A 143 -14.23 29.66 19.66
C MET A 143 -13.77 29.46 21.11
N GLN A 144 -14.55 29.94 22.07
CA GLN A 144 -14.33 29.61 23.46
C GLN A 144 -14.81 28.21 23.76
N THR A 145 -14.03 27.45 24.52
CA THR A 145 -14.39 26.13 25.04
C THR A 145 -14.27 26.10 26.56
N PHE A 146 -15.14 25.32 27.20
CA PHE A 146 -15.08 25.06 28.63
C PHE A 146 -13.96 24.09 29.01
N TYR A 147 -13.54 23.23 28.08
CA TYR A 147 -12.59 22.15 28.35
C TYR A 147 -11.17 22.56 27.94
N PRO A 148 -10.20 22.63 28.88
CA PRO A 148 -8.79 22.85 28.52
C PRO A 148 -8.23 21.69 27.70
N TYR A 149 -8.64 20.47 28.04
CA TYR A 149 -8.39 19.23 27.33
C TYR A 149 -9.46 18.22 27.74
N VAL A 150 -9.59 17.13 27.00
CA VAL A 150 -10.46 16.00 27.35
C VAL A 150 -9.61 14.76 27.57
N GLU A 151 -9.85 14.05 28.66
CA GLU A 151 -9.23 12.74 28.92
C GLU A 151 -10.28 11.64 28.94
N THR A 152 -10.01 10.55 28.23
CA THR A 152 -10.82 9.33 28.26
C THR A 152 -9.96 8.18 28.75
N THR A 153 -10.24 7.69 29.95
CA THR A 153 -9.59 6.53 30.56
C THR A 153 -10.47 5.29 30.39
N PHE A 154 -9.88 4.18 29.95
CA PHE A 154 -10.61 2.94 29.67
C PHE A 154 -9.75 1.71 29.90
N THR A 155 -10.40 0.60 30.24
CA THR A 155 -9.75 -0.69 30.48
C THR A 155 -9.90 -1.59 29.26
N VAL A 156 -8.79 -2.15 28.80
CA VAL A 156 -8.75 -3.18 27.77
C VAL A 156 -8.65 -4.53 28.46
N MET A 157 -9.65 -5.38 28.27
CA MET A 157 -9.66 -6.76 28.80
C MET A 157 -9.22 -7.77 27.74
N ASP A 158 -9.70 -7.63 26.50
CA ASP A 158 -9.34 -8.51 25.38
C ASP A 158 -8.53 -7.75 24.32
N PRO A 159 -7.20 -7.74 24.39
CA PRO A 159 -6.36 -7.03 23.42
C PRO A 159 -6.44 -7.60 22.00
N LYS A 160 -7.07 -8.76 21.78
CA LYS A 160 -7.25 -9.31 20.43
C LYS A 160 -8.41 -8.66 19.68
N SER A 161 -9.31 -7.99 20.40
CA SER A 161 -10.44 -7.29 19.80
C SER A 161 -10.09 -5.84 19.45
N HIS A 162 -10.65 -5.33 18.36
CA HIS A 162 -10.53 -3.92 18.03
C HIS A 162 -11.26 -3.05 19.07
N HIS A 163 -10.61 -1.97 19.48
CA HIS A 163 -11.14 -0.98 20.41
C HIS A 163 -11.20 0.36 19.70
N HIS A 164 -12.41 0.81 19.38
CA HIS A 164 -12.62 2.17 18.89
C HIS A 164 -13.10 3.06 20.03
N VAL A 165 -12.35 4.12 20.35
CA VAL A 165 -12.70 5.07 21.42
C VAL A 165 -12.75 6.49 20.83
N PRO A 166 -13.87 6.90 20.22
CA PRO A 166 -14.03 8.23 19.65
C PRO A 166 -14.44 9.26 20.71
N ILE A 167 -14.25 10.54 20.37
CA ILE A 167 -14.87 11.65 21.10
C ILE A 167 -15.75 12.47 20.14
N LEU A 168 -16.99 12.73 20.58
CA LEU A 168 -17.89 13.68 19.95
C LEU A 168 -17.80 14.97 20.74
N LEU A 169 -17.31 16.02 20.09
CA LEU A 169 -16.87 17.24 20.75
C LEU A 169 -17.77 18.42 20.38
N SER A 170 -18.02 19.29 21.34
CA SER A 170 -18.56 20.63 21.19
C SER A 170 -17.88 21.54 22.22
N PRO A 171 -17.92 22.87 22.06
CA PRO A 171 -17.18 23.74 22.97
C PRO A 171 -17.62 23.66 24.44
N PHE A 172 -18.83 23.16 24.72
CA PHE A 172 -19.39 23.06 26.08
C PHE A 172 -19.99 21.70 26.41
N ALA A 173 -19.81 20.69 25.55
CA ALA A 173 -20.20 19.32 25.82
C ALA A 173 -19.28 18.35 25.07
N TYR A 174 -19.07 17.15 25.62
CA TYR A 174 -18.49 16.06 24.86
C TYR A 174 -19.11 14.72 25.28
N SER A 175 -19.00 13.73 24.41
CA SER A 175 -19.34 12.35 24.73
C SER A 175 -18.31 11.38 24.12
N THR A 176 -18.25 10.19 24.69
CA THR A 176 -17.35 9.10 24.27
C THR A 176 -18.06 7.78 24.50
N TYR A 177 -17.65 6.74 23.78
CA TYR A 177 -18.18 5.38 23.93
C TYR A 177 -17.16 4.33 23.46
N ARG A 178 -17.43 3.05 23.70
CA ARG A 178 -16.68 1.94 23.10
C ARG A 178 -17.35 1.52 21.80
N GLY A 179 -16.74 1.87 20.67
CA GLY A 179 -17.14 1.41 19.34
C GLY A 179 -16.62 0.02 19.00
N SER A 180 -17.07 -0.51 17.87
CA SER A 180 -16.66 -1.79 17.26
C SER A 180 -15.70 -1.59 16.11
#